data_AF-A0A7W8PCT0-F1
#
_entry.id   AF-A0A7W8PCT0-F1
#
_cell.length_a   1.000
_cell.length_b   1.000
_cell.length_c   1.000
_cell.angle_alpha   90.00
_cell.angle_beta   90.00
_cell.angle_gamma   90.00
#
_symmetry.space_group_name_H-M   'P 1'
#
loop_
_entity.id
_entity.type
_entity.pdbx_description
1 polymer ?
#
loop_
_entity_poly.entity_id
_entity_poly.type
_entity_poly.pdbx_seq_one_letter_code
_entity_poly.pdbx_strand_id
1 'polypeptide(L)'
;MPEDYPVDQPGPEGQPLPSDESADGFDEIPVTSAAEFAARQPAEQADINALRNVPRADEPPAGGENAALPREQEEGDGQDGVNVVVPPLTPSRTTVQEYETFPPLERAWNPDNMFLVGHASTRQHISDIMDTLPNIDITRTEDGREWYRTANAANGLAPRGDQWQASISREGSEWRQGVNSEQGRINLGRLSFSSAPNEKVSGEKAILQIRSMLGLGAVIQVPLFHSGFHVSLKAPNEMAMLELNRQLMEDKIDLGRNTTGFAFANTSSYLTKWLLDFTIDHLHDTTLQEKDPAKIRELILTPDLPVLFWGLACSIWPRGFQYARPYIDPTTKEERILRSRLNVSKLLWVDNKALTAWQVRHMAGRGSSTMSAESVNRYRSEFTIGQPRRVQLSNEIAMTLRVPSAADYVLAGERWIGEIVRIIDGAMEVPPDDEKRNNYILAHGQATNMRQYVHWVQEIHFGESGIVDRETIENAINELSPGEEVRNRYFTEVRKYIDDCTIALIGTNTVTQDEENRLPRFPHILPMNVENTFFTLLVQKMSQINLRD
;
A
#
# COMPACT_ATOMS: atom_id res chain seq x y z
N MET A 1 25.56 -30.36 -46.92
CA MET A 1 26.78 -31.06 -47.36
C MET A 1 27.29 -30.37 -48.62
N PRO A 2 28.55 -29.90 -48.63
CA PRO A 2 29.03 -28.89 -47.68
C PRO A 2 29.98 -27.85 -48.29
N GLU A 3 30.20 -26.80 -47.49
CA GLU A 3 31.33 -25.87 -47.52
C GLU A 3 32.62 -26.59 -47.09
N ASP A 4 33.79 -26.11 -47.55
CA ASP A 4 35.09 -26.48 -46.99
C ASP A 4 35.97 -25.24 -46.71
N TYR A 5 36.61 -25.33 -45.55
CA TYR A 5 37.38 -24.35 -44.77
C TYR A 5 38.66 -23.81 -45.44
N PRO A 6 39.26 -22.75 -44.82
CA PRO A 6 40.55 -23.04 -44.20
C PRO A 6 40.66 -22.61 -42.72
N VAL A 7 41.08 -23.61 -41.93
CA VAL A 7 41.89 -23.62 -40.70
C VAL A 7 43.23 -22.92 -41.01
N ASP A 8 43.92 -22.13 -40.20
CA ASP A 8 44.23 -22.13 -38.77
C ASP A 8 44.93 -20.79 -38.46
N GLN A 9 44.74 -20.19 -37.28
CA GLN A 9 45.85 -19.73 -36.42
C GLN A 9 45.35 -19.22 -35.04
N PRO A 10 46.18 -19.37 -33.99
CA PRO A 10 45.74 -19.53 -32.61
C PRO A 10 45.60 -18.20 -31.85
N GLY A 11 44.71 -18.20 -30.86
CA GLY A 11 44.43 -17.04 -30.03
C GLY A 11 45.53 -16.69 -29.02
N PRO A 12 45.31 -15.59 -28.29
CA PRO A 12 45.78 -15.49 -26.92
C PRO A 12 44.65 -15.09 -25.95
N GLU A 13 44.69 -15.79 -24.82
CA GLU A 13 44.55 -15.24 -23.47
C GLU A 13 43.19 -14.69 -23.02
N GLY A 14 42.62 -15.44 -22.08
CA GLY A 14 41.32 -15.17 -21.47
C GLY A 14 41.33 -13.94 -20.58
N GLN A 15 40.31 -13.12 -20.80
CA GLN A 15 39.74 -12.27 -19.77
C GLN A 15 38.57 -13.02 -19.13
N PRO A 16 38.43 -13.01 -17.79
CA PRO A 16 37.29 -13.62 -17.14
C PRO A 16 36.03 -12.83 -17.52
N LEU A 17 35.02 -13.56 -18.00
CA LEU A 17 33.67 -13.06 -18.19
C LEU A 17 33.15 -12.49 -16.86
N PRO A 18 32.43 -11.35 -16.87
CA PRO A 18 31.74 -10.89 -15.67
C PRO A 18 30.70 -11.93 -15.28
N SER A 19 30.77 -12.36 -14.02
CA SER A 19 29.79 -13.22 -13.38
C SER A 19 28.39 -12.63 -13.53
N ASP A 20 27.46 -13.47 -14.00
CA ASP A 20 26.02 -13.25 -13.92
C ASP A 20 25.63 -12.96 -12.46
N GLU A 21 25.53 -11.68 -12.12
CA GLU A 21 24.89 -11.15 -10.92
C GLU A 21 23.69 -10.29 -11.36
N SER A 22 22.61 -10.93 -11.82
CA SER A 22 21.29 -10.29 -11.89
C SER A 22 20.15 -11.30 -12.08
N ALA A 23 20.16 -12.39 -11.31
CA ALA A 23 19.09 -13.39 -11.33
C ALA A 23 18.65 -13.76 -9.90
N ASP A 24 18.37 -12.76 -9.06
CA ASP A 24 17.74 -12.97 -7.75
C ASP A 24 16.34 -12.33 -7.72
N GLY A 25 15.34 -13.17 -7.40
CA GLY A 25 14.09 -12.74 -6.78
C GLY A 25 12.91 -12.36 -7.68
N PHE A 26 12.62 -13.10 -8.76
CA PHE A 26 11.30 -13.02 -9.40
C PHE A 26 10.32 -13.99 -8.72
N ASP A 27 9.59 -13.52 -7.72
CA ASP A 27 8.36 -14.20 -7.30
C ASP A 27 7.31 -14.02 -8.42
N GLU A 28 7.34 -14.94 -9.39
CA GLU A 28 6.17 -15.26 -10.19
C GLU A 28 4.98 -15.57 -9.27
N ILE A 29 3.74 -15.37 -9.72
CA ILE A 29 2.58 -15.91 -9.01
C ILE A 29 2.55 -17.42 -9.32
N PRO A 30 2.92 -18.33 -8.39
CA PRO A 30 2.57 -19.71 -8.60
C PRO A 30 1.06 -19.81 -8.36
N VAL A 31 0.36 -20.43 -9.30
CA VAL A 31 -1.11 -20.61 -9.24
C VAL A 31 -1.55 -21.49 -8.06
N THR A 32 -0.60 -22.14 -7.38
CA THR A 32 -0.79 -22.80 -6.08
C THR A 32 -1.22 -21.85 -4.95
N SER A 33 -1.10 -20.52 -5.13
CA SER A 33 -1.47 -19.51 -4.13
C SER A 33 -2.98 -19.37 -3.86
N ALA A 34 -3.87 -19.87 -4.73
CA ALA A 34 -5.32 -19.78 -4.52
C ALA A 34 -5.81 -20.73 -3.40
N ALA A 35 -5.21 -21.92 -3.28
CA ALA A 35 -5.48 -22.87 -2.20
C ALA A 35 -4.86 -22.42 -0.87
N GLU A 36 -3.66 -21.82 -0.91
CA GLU A 36 -3.04 -21.20 0.26
C GLU A 36 -3.83 -19.99 0.76
N PHE A 37 -4.44 -19.20 -0.12
CA PHE A 37 -5.22 -18.01 0.27
C PHE A 37 -6.57 -18.38 0.91
N ALA A 38 -7.23 -19.44 0.44
CA ALA A 38 -8.40 -20.01 1.12
C ALA A 38 -8.04 -20.62 2.49
N ALA A 39 -6.82 -21.16 2.64
CA ALA A 39 -6.28 -21.63 3.90
C ALA A 39 -5.78 -20.51 4.84
N ARG A 40 -5.58 -19.28 4.33
CA ARG A 40 -5.08 -18.13 5.12
C ARG A 40 -6.14 -17.41 5.95
N GLN A 41 -7.44 -17.65 5.74
CA GLN A 41 -8.47 -17.05 6.62
C GLN A 41 -8.45 -17.58 8.06
N PRO A 42 -8.35 -18.89 8.31
CA PRO A 42 -8.08 -19.35 9.66
C PRO A 42 -6.71 -18.90 10.16
N ALA A 43 -5.73 -18.59 9.29
CA ALA A 43 -4.42 -18.06 9.68
C ALA A 43 -4.45 -16.56 10.04
N GLU A 44 -5.14 -15.67 9.32
CA GLU A 44 -5.32 -14.26 9.68
C GLU A 44 -6.18 -14.09 10.95
N GLN A 45 -7.23 -14.90 11.09
CA GLN A 45 -8.03 -14.94 12.32
C GLN A 45 -7.23 -15.59 13.47
N ALA A 46 -6.38 -16.58 13.18
CA ALA A 46 -5.45 -17.16 14.16
C ALA A 46 -4.29 -16.23 14.51
N ASP A 47 -3.83 -15.36 13.61
CA ASP A 47 -2.78 -14.37 13.84
C ASP A 47 -3.32 -13.21 14.68
N ILE A 48 -4.55 -12.74 14.39
CA ILE A 48 -5.28 -11.80 15.24
C ILE A 48 -5.57 -12.42 16.61
N ASN A 49 -5.96 -13.69 16.70
CA ASN A 49 -6.17 -14.39 17.97
C ASN A 49 -4.84 -14.72 18.69
N ALA A 50 -3.74 -14.92 17.97
CA ALA A 50 -2.40 -15.16 18.53
C ALA A 50 -1.78 -13.87 19.08
N LEU A 51 -2.10 -12.71 18.48
CA LEU A 51 -1.76 -11.38 19.01
C LEU A 51 -2.64 -11.00 20.23
N ARG A 52 -3.83 -11.58 20.37
CA ARG A 52 -4.71 -11.44 21.55
C ARG A 52 -4.31 -12.33 22.73
N ASN A 53 -3.66 -13.47 22.48
CA ASN A 53 -3.26 -14.44 23.51
C ASN A 53 -1.88 -14.18 24.14
N VAL A 54 -1.39 -12.93 24.14
CA VAL A 54 -0.16 -12.55 24.84
C VAL A 54 -0.46 -12.40 26.34
N PRO A 55 0.21 -13.14 27.26
CA PRO A 55 0.06 -12.91 28.69
C PRO A 55 0.53 -11.51 29.05
N ARG A 56 -0.16 -10.87 30.00
CA ARG A 56 0.26 -9.59 30.58
C ARG A 56 1.62 -9.76 31.23
N ALA A 57 2.69 -9.24 30.63
CA ALA A 57 3.89 -8.89 31.37
C ALA A 57 3.56 -7.65 32.19
N ASP A 58 3.20 -7.84 33.46
CA ASP A 58 3.57 -6.98 34.59
C ASP A 58 2.85 -7.41 35.87
N GLU A 59 3.59 -8.08 36.75
CA GLU A 59 3.61 -7.80 38.19
C GLU A 59 4.86 -8.47 38.80
N PRO A 60 5.81 -7.72 39.41
CA PRO A 60 6.84 -8.33 40.23
C PRO A 60 6.20 -8.79 41.55
N PRO A 61 6.41 -10.03 42.03
CA PRO A 61 5.91 -10.41 43.34
C PRO A 61 6.64 -9.60 44.42
N ALA A 62 5.86 -8.82 45.16
CA ALA A 62 6.31 -8.09 46.32
C ALA A 62 6.70 -9.06 47.46
N GLY A 63 7.91 -8.87 48.00
CA GLY A 63 8.24 -9.14 49.40
C GLY A 63 8.67 -10.56 49.78
N GLY A 64 9.97 -10.71 50.05
CA GLY A 64 10.53 -11.84 50.79
C GLY A 64 12.01 -11.64 51.08
N GLU A 65 12.33 -11.02 52.22
CA GLU A 65 13.69 -11.04 52.78
C GLU A 65 14.15 -12.48 53.00
N ASN A 66 15.32 -12.87 52.47
CA ASN A 66 16.37 -13.53 53.26
C ASN A 66 17.66 -13.81 52.47
N ALA A 67 18.77 -13.49 53.15
CA ALA A 67 20.08 -14.15 53.13
C ALA A 67 20.94 -14.11 51.85
N ALA A 68 22.01 -13.32 51.96
CA ALA A 68 23.21 -13.37 51.14
C ALA A 68 23.90 -14.74 51.18
N LEU A 69 24.33 -15.23 50.00
CA LEU A 69 25.56 -16.02 49.82
C LEU A 69 26.13 -15.74 48.40
N PRO A 70 27.47 -15.67 48.23
CA PRO A 70 28.11 -15.35 46.96
C PRO A 70 28.16 -16.59 46.07
N ARG A 71 27.84 -16.45 44.78
CA ARG A 71 28.16 -17.46 43.77
C ARG A 71 29.11 -16.87 42.73
N GLU A 72 30.32 -17.37 42.88
CA GLU A 72 31.45 -17.52 41.96
C GLU A 72 31.19 -17.17 40.49
N GLN A 73 32.14 -16.39 39.96
CA GLN A 73 32.39 -16.24 38.53
C GLN A 73 32.71 -17.62 37.95
N GLU A 74 31.78 -18.18 37.17
CA GLU A 74 32.14 -19.17 36.16
C GLU A 74 32.47 -18.42 34.87
N GLU A 75 33.77 -18.25 34.63
CA GLU A 75 34.33 -18.07 33.29
C GLU A 75 33.96 -19.31 32.47
N GLY A 76 33.10 -19.12 31.46
CA GLY A 76 32.68 -20.16 30.53
C GLY A 76 32.64 -19.62 29.11
N ASP A 77 33.65 -20.02 28.34
CA ASP A 77 33.87 -19.95 26.89
C ASP A 77 33.03 -18.97 26.05
N GLY A 78 33.77 -18.06 25.40
CA GLY A 78 33.26 -17.16 24.38
C GLY A 78 32.58 -17.90 23.24
N GLN A 79 31.28 -17.62 23.07
CA GLN A 79 30.70 -17.59 21.73
C GLN A 79 30.96 -16.19 21.20
N ASP A 80 31.86 -16.11 20.22
CA ASP A 80 32.07 -14.92 19.40
C ASP A 80 30.70 -14.40 18.94
N GLY A 81 30.26 -13.30 19.54
CA GLY A 81 29.07 -12.59 19.12
C GLY A 81 29.27 -12.15 17.69
N VAL A 82 28.65 -12.86 16.75
CA VAL A 82 28.63 -12.48 15.34
C VAL A 82 28.00 -11.10 15.28
N ASN A 83 28.83 -10.12 14.96
CA ASN A 83 28.47 -8.73 14.89
C ASN A 83 27.65 -8.53 13.60
N VAL A 84 26.35 -8.76 13.66
CA VAL A 84 25.46 -8.47 12.53
C VAL A 84 25.40 -6.96 12.37
N VAL A 85 26.13 -6.43 11.40
CA VAL A 85 26.06 -5.02 11.01
C VAL A 85 24.92 -4.91 10.01
N VAL A 86 23.70 -4.71 10.52
CA VAL A 86 22.59 -4.27 9.67
C VAL A 86 22.86 -2.82 9.30
N PRO A 87 23.12 -2.47 8.03
CA PRO A 87 23.30 -1.09 7.65
C PRO A 87 21.98 -0.33 7.90
N PRO A 88 21.99 0.81 8.61
CA PRO A 88 20.78 1.62 8.74
C PRO A 88 20.30 2.05 7.36
N LEU A 89 18.98 2.16 7.18
CA LEU A 89 18.41 2.74 5.96
C LEU A 89 19.07 4.11 5.70
N THR A 90 19.51 4.34 4.46
CA THR A 90 20.17 5.60 4.11
C THR A 90 19.18 6.75 4.32
N PRO A 91 19.50 7.78 5.13
CA PRO A 91 18.60 8.89 5.36
C PRO A 91 18.18 9.55 4.04
N SER A 92 16.88 9.77 3.85
CA SER A 92 16.38 10.32 2.60
C SER A 92 16.73 11.80 2.49
N ARG A 93 17.67 12.15 1.60
CA ARG A 93 18.14 13.55 1.41
C ARG A 93 17.05 14.51 0.92
N THR A 94 15.84 14.04 0.66
CA THR A 94 14.73 14.77 0.04
C THR A 94 13.53 14.94 0.96
N THR A 95 13.55 14.42 2.19
CA THR A 95 12.39 14.42 3.10
C THR A 95 12.56 15.37 4.28
N VAL A 96 11.48 16.07 4.66
CA VAL A 96 11.46 16.94 5.85
C VAL A 96 10.20 16.66 6.66
N GLN A 97 10.37 16.11 7.87
CA GLN A 97 9.26 15.92 8.79
C GLN A 97 8.88 17.23 9.49
N GLU A 98 7.59 17.51 9.57
CA GLU A 98 7.07 18.75 10.15
C GLU A 98 6.11 18.49 11.33
N TYR A 99 5.61 17.26 11.48
CA TYR A 99 4.72 16.84 12.55
C TYR A 99 5.11 15.47 13.09
N GLU A 100 4.87 15.27 14.38
CA GLU A 100 5.01 13.98 15.04
C GLU A 100 3.93 13.00 14.58
N THR A 101 4.38 11.83 14.13
CA THR A 101 3.52 10.73 13.65
C THR A 101 3.17 9.75 14.76
N PHE A 102 4.03 9.67 15.79
CA PHE A 102 4.01 8.65 16.84
C PHE A 102 3.99 9.27 18.25
N PRO A 103 2.96 10.06 18.60
CA PRO A 103 2.82 10.54 19.96
C PRO A 103 2.74 9.37 20.96
N PRO A 104 3.24 9.54 22.20
CA PRO A 104 3.26 8.49 23.20
C PRO A 104 1.86 7.95 23.49
N LEU A 105 1.79 6.67 23.87
CA LEU A 105 0.54 6.06 24.30
C LEU A 105 0.08 6.66 25.63
N GLU A 106 -1.17 7.11 25.68
CA GLU A 106 -1.78 7.64 26.92
C GLU A 106 -2.06 6.53 27.95
N ARG A 107 -2.10 5.27 27.52
CA ARG A 107 -2.40 4.08 28.33
C ARG A 107 -1.49 2.93 27.90
N ALA A 108 -1.33 1.93 28.77
CA ALA A 108 -0.62 0.71 28.42
C ALA A 108 -1.20 0.05 27.15
N TRP A 109 -0.32 -0.62 26.40
CA TRP A 109 -0.72 -1.38 25.22
C TRP A 109 -1.81 -2.38 25.57
N ASN A 110 -2.87 -2.43 24.76
CA ASN A 110 -3.96 -3.37 24.93
C ASN A 110 -4.25 -4.07 23.59
N PRO A 111 -4.03 -5.40 23.46
CA PRO A 111 -4.27 -6.13 22.22
C PRO A 111 -5.76 -6.27 21.86
N ASP A 112 -6.68 -6.01 22.80
CA ASP A 112 -8.12 -6.02 22.55
C ASP A 112 -8.62 -4.70 21.92
N ASN A 113 -7.83 -3.64 22.08
CA ASN A 113 -8.08 -2.36 21.41
C ASN A 113 -7.63 -2.43 19.95
N MET A 114 -8.05 -1.44 19.14
CA MET A 114 -7.60 -1.37 17.75
C MET A 114 -6.10 -1.09 17.69
N PHE A 115 -5.40 -1.86 16.87
CA PHE A 115 -3.97 -1.69 16.64
C PHE A 115 -3.58 -1.98 15.20
N LEU A 116 -2.46 -1.40 14.77
CA LEU A 116 -1.81 -1.69 13.51
C LEU A 116 -0.38 -2.13 13.77
N VAL A 117 0.09 -3.07 12.97
CA VAL A 117 1.50 -3.44 12.93
C VAL A 117 2.11 -2.84 11.68
N GLY A 118 3.19 -2.08 11.82
CA GLY A 118 3.91 -1.48 10.70
C GLY A 118 5.28 -2.09 10.49
N HIS A 119 5.82 -1.92 9.29
CA HIS A 119 7.10 -2.48 8.89
C HIS A 119 8.28 -1.66 9.40
N ALA A 120 9.35 -2.39 9.71
CA ALA A 120 10.61 -1.86 10.20
C ALA A 120 11.43 -1.18 9.12
N SER A 121 11.33 -1.71 7.90
CA SER A 121 12.20 -1.42 6.78
C SER A 121 11.55 -1.85 5.47
N THR A 122 12.24 -1.65 4.35
CA THR A 122 11.83 -2.24 3.07
C THR A 122 11.86 -3.77 3.15
N ARG A 123 11.02 -4.43 2.35
CA ARG A 123 10.94 -5.89 2.33
C ARG A 123 12.26 -6.50 1.90
N GLN A 124 12.92 -5.93 0.89
CA GLN A 124 14.25 -6.38 0.47
C GLN A 124 15.25 -6.32 1.62
N HIS A 125 15.31 -5.20 2.33
CA HIS A 125 16.25 -5.03 3.43
C HIS A 125 15.95 -6.00 4.58
N ILE A 126 14.67 -6.26 4.89
CA ILE A 126 14.32 -7.28 5.90
C ILE A 126 14.74 -8.67 5.43
N SER A 127 14.56 -9.01 4.15
CA SER A 127 15.03 -10.29 3.60
C SER A 127 16.55 -10.42 3.74
N ASP A 128 17.30 -9.41 3.29
CA ASP A 128 18.76 -9.38 3.38
C ASP A 128 19.25 -9.53 4.83
N ILE A 129 18.54 -8.90 5.78
CA ILE A 129 18.81 -9.08 7.22
C ILE A 129 18.55 -10.52 7.62
N MET A 130 17.38 -11.09 7.29
CA MET A 130 17.02 -12.45 7.68
C MET A 130 17.96 -13.51 7.10
N ASP A 131 18.47 -13.28 5.88
CA ASP A 131 19.42 -14.15 5.20
C ASP A 131 20.86 -14.03 5.76
N THR A 132 21.19 -12.87 6.36
CA THR A 132 22.50 -12.61 6.97
C THR A 132 22.55 -12.84 8.48
N LEU A 133 21.40 -13.00 9.14
CA LEU A 133 21.34 -13.45 10.52
C LEU A 133 21.94 -14.87 10.57
N PRO A 134 22.99 -15.12 11.40
CA PRO A 134 23.46 -16.49 11.62
C PRO A 134 22.30 -17.35 12.15
N ASN A 135 22.41 -18.69 12.09
CA ASN A 135 21.45 -19.72 12.56
C ASN A 135 21.03 -19.58 14.06
N ILE A 136 20.64 -18.39 14.47
CA ILE A 136 20.10 -18.00 15.76
C ILE A 136 18.61 -18.18 15.61
N ASP A 137 18.09 -19.17 16.31
CA ASP A 137 16.66 -19.33 16.46
C ASP A 137 16.14 -18.20 17.37
N ILE A 138 15.79 -17.07 16.74
CA ILE A 138 15.16 -15.90 17.37
C ILE A 138 13.83 -16.23 18.06
N THR A 139 13.25 -17.42 17.83
CA THR A 139 12.00 -17.84 18.45
C THR A 139 12.19 -18.55 19.80
N ARG A 140 13.42 -18.64 20.31
CA ARG A 140 13.73 -19.29 21.59
C ARG A 140 13.21 -18.52 22.80
N THR A 141 13.33 -17.20 22.79
CA THR A 141 12.82 -16.33 23.85
C THR A 141 11.36 -15.93 23.60
N GLU A 142 10.64 -15.53 24.65
CA GLU A 142 9.28 -15.01 24.50
C GLU A 142 9.26 -13.71 23.69
N ASP A 143 10.18 -12.79 24.00
CA ASP A 143 10.35 -11.52 23.29
C ASP A 143 10.70 -11.73 21.80
N GLY A 144 11.58 -12.69 21.51
CA GLY A 144 11.95 -13.00 20.13
C GLY A 144 10.82 -13.66 19.34
N ARG A 145 9.96 -14.48 19.98
CA ARG A 145 8.70 -14.96 19.36
C ARG A 145 7.74 -13.83 19.07
N GLU A 146 7.59 -12.89 19.99
CA GLU A 146 6.73 -11.73 19.79
C GLU A 146 7.24 -10.85 18.64
N TRP A 147 8.55 -10.58 18.62
CA TRP A 147 9.18 -9.82 17.54
C TRP A 147 8.97 -10.51 16.20
N TYR A 148 9.26 -11.82 16.09
CA TYR A 148 9.12 -12.57 14.85
C TYR A 148 7.67 -12.57 14.34
N ARG A 149 6.69 -12.78 15.22
CA ARG A 149 5.25 -12.68 14.85
C ARG A 149 4.89 -11.29 14.36
N THR A 150 5.37 -10.26 15.04
CA THR A 150 5.13 -8.86 14.69
C THR A 150 5.79 -8.52 13.34
N ALA A 151 7.00 -9.00 13.09
CA ALA A 151 7.74 -8.80 11.83
C ALA A 151 7.04 -9.51 10.65
N ASN A 152 6.59 -10.75 10.84
CA ASN A 152 5.83 -11.47 9.83
C ASN A 152 4.48 -10.79 9.53
N ALA A 153 3.75 -10.34 10.56
CA ALA A 153 2.52 -9.58 10.38
C ALA A 153 2.77 -8.25 9.63
N ALA A 154 3.86 -7.56 9.95
CA ALA A 154 4.25 -6.32 9.28
C ALA A 154 4.56 -6.54 7.79
N ASN A 155 5.25 -7.64 7.46
CA ASN A 155 5.58 -8.01 6.08
C ASN A 155 4.34 -8.30 5.23
N GLY A 156 3.26 -8.81 5.83
CA GLY A 156 1.98 -9.01 5.15
C GLY A 156 1.26 -7.69 4.78
N LEU A 157 1.56 -6.60 5.49
CA LEU A 157 0.94 -5.28 5.31
C LEU A 157 1.80 -4.30 4.48
N ALA A 158 3.06 -4.65 4.21
CA ALA A 158 3.95 -3.84 3.40
C ALA A 158 3.49 -3.78 1.93
N PRO A 159 3.72 -2.66 1.22
CA PRO A 159 3.54 -2.59 -0.23
C PRO A 159 4.36 -3.68 -0.93
N ARG A 160 3.77 -4.32 -1.95
CA ARG A 160 4.45 -5.39 -2.69
C ARG A 160 5.62 -4.81 -3.51
N GLY A 161 6.74 -5.52 -3.54
CA GLY A 161 7.92 -5.13 -4.31
C GLY A 161 8.50 -3.76 -3.92
N ASP A 162 8.30 -3.33 -2.68
CA ASP A 162 8.75 -2.03 -2.18
C ASP A 162 8.25 -0.83 -3.02
N GLN A 163 7.04 -0.96 -3.58
CA GLN A 163 6.39 0.07 -4.38
C GLN A 163 6.42 1.44 -3.70
N TRP A 164 6.63 2.50 -4.50
CA TRP A 164 6.80 3.90 -4.11
C TRP A 164 8.11 4.27 -3.42
N GLN A 165 9.00 3.32 -3.09
CA GLN A 165 10.31 3.66 -2.52
C GLN A 165 11.18 4.46 -3.51
N ALA A 166 11.08 4.14 -4.80
CA ALA A 166 11.75 4.90 -5.85
C ALA A 166 11.23 6.35 -5.95
N SER A 167 9.92 6.57 -5.73
CA SER A 167 9.32 7.91 -5.72
C SER A 167 9.91 8.79 -4.62
N ILE A 168 10.06 8.23 -3.41
CA ILE A 168 10.61 8.94 -2.24
C ILE A 168 12.09 9.29 -2.46
N SER A 169 12.83 8.37 -3.09
CA SER A 169 14.27 8.49 -3.31
C SER A 169 14.63 9.28 -4.57
N ARG A 170 13.63 9.77 -5.33
CA ARG A 170 13.84 10.49 -6.59
C ARG A 170 14.71 11.72 -6.40
N GLU A 171 15.76 11.82 -7.21
CA GLU A 171 16.66 12.98 -7.21
C GLU A 171 15.89 14.28 -7.48
N GLY A 172 16.18 15.31 -6.68
CA GLY A 172 15.54 16.62 -6.82
C GLY A 172 14.14 16.73 -6.23
N SER A 173 13.55 15.66 -5.67
CA SER A 173 12.26 15.72 -4.95
C SER A 173 12.36 16.47 -3.61
N GLU A 174 11.21 16.91 -3.09
CA GLU A 174 11.10 17.49 -1.74
C GLU A 174 9.80 17.05 -1.05
N TRP A 175 9.89 15.97 -0.28
CA TRP A 175 8.76 15.37 0.40
C TRP A 175 8.49 15.99 1.77
N ARG A 176 7.25 16.46 1.97
CA ARG A 176 6.77 17.11 3.20
C ARG A 176 5.36 16.66 3.57
N GLN A 177 4.93 16.89 4.82
CA GLN A 177 3.60 16.47 5.32
C GLN A 177 2.46 17.41 4.88
N GLY A 178 2.41 17.72 3.59
CA GLY A 178 1.55 18.73 2.97
C GLY A 178 2.34 19.68 2.05
N VAL A 179 1.63 20.64 1.46
CA VAL A 179 2.21 21.64 0.54
C VAL A 179 2.05 23.03 1.13
N ASN A 180 3.10 23.84 1.08
CA ASN A 180 3.04 25.22 1.54
C ASN A 180 2.53 26.13 0.40
N SER A 181 1.52 26.96 0.68
CA SER A 181 1.03 28.00 -0.23
C SER A 181 1.03 29.37 0.46
N GLU A 182 0.96 30.44 -0.33
CA GLU A 182 0.83 31.82 0.19
C GLU A 182 -0.44 32.01 1.05
N GLN A 183 -1.49 31.23 0.79
CA GLN A 183 -2.78 31.29 1.50
C GLN A 183 -2.81 30.37 2.74
N GLY A 184 -1.71 29.69 3.04
CA GLY A 184 -1.60 28.72 4.12
C GLY A 184 -1.26 27.33 3.61
N ARG A 185 -1.21 26.37 4.54
CA ARG A 185 -0.79 25.00 4.23
C ARG A 185 -1.93 24.20 3.58
N ILE A 186 -1.63 23.49 2.50
CA ILE A 186 -2.51 22.56 1.82
C ILE A 186 -2.21 21.16 2.36
N ASN A 187 -3.14 20.64 3.15
CA ASN A 187 -3.10 19.34 3.82
C ASN A 187 -4.54 18.93 4.14
N LEU A 188 -4.69 17.76 4.79
CA LEU A 188 -5.97 17.33 5.33
C LEU A 188 -6.61 18.45 6.17
N GLY A 189 -7.76 18.94 5.72
CA GLY A 189 -8.58 19.88 6.45
C GLY A 189 -9.55 19.15 7.37
N ARG A 190 -9.77 19.66 8.58
CA ARG A 190 -10.94 19.28 9.38
C ARG A 190 -11.95 20.42 9.29
N LEU A 191 -13.21 20.11 8.96
CA LEU A 191 -14.25 21.12 8.95
C LEU A 191 -14.54 21.55 10.39
N SER A 192 -14.18 22.79 10.74
CA SER A 192 -14.54 23.38 12.03
C SER A 192 -15.91 24.05 11.90
N PHE A 193 -16.86 23.64 12.73
CA PHE A 193 -18.11 24.37 12.87
C PHE A 193 -17.86 25.58 13.78
N SER A 194 -17.75 26.79 13.20
CA SER A 194 -17.79 27.99 14.04
C SER A 194 -19.22 28.14 14.57
N SER A 195 -19.38 28.13 15.88
CA SER A 195 -20.66 28.46 16.52
C SER A 195 -20.56 29.87 17.06
N ALA A 196 -21.42 30.77 16.60
CA ALA A 196 -21.61 32.03 17.32
C ALA A 196 -22.28 31.74 18.68
N PRO A 197 -21.99 32.49 19.75
CA PRO A 197 -22.71 32.34 21.03
C PRO A 197 -24.22 32.48 20.79
N ASN A 198 -25.02 31.52 21.26
CA ASN A 198 -26.48 31.38 21.03
C ASN A 198 -26.95 30.97 19.61
N GLU A 199 -26.07 30.51 18.72
CA GLU A 199 -26.52 29.92 17.45
C GLU A 199 -27.23 28.58 17.71
N LYS A 200 -28.54 28.53 17.45
CA LYS A 200 -29.30 27.26 17.46
C LYS A 200 -28.92 26.48 16.21
N VAL A 201 -28.01 25.52 16.36
CA VAL A 201 -27.65 24.58 15.29
C VAL A 201 -28.75 23.51 15.19
N SER A 202 -29.29 23.29 14.00
CA SER A 202 -30.35 22.30 13.74
C SER A 202 -30.00 21.41 12.54
N GLY A 203 -30.70 20.27 12.42
CA GLY A 203 -30.54 19.33 11.31
C GLY A 203 -29.19 18.60 11.29
N GLU A 204 -28.69 18.30 10.10
CA GLU A 204 -27.46 17.52 9.88
C GLU A 204 -26.21 18.19 10.48
N LYS A 205 -26.12 19.53 10.44
CA LYS A 205 -25.02 20.30 11.05
C LYS A 205 -24.90 20.02 12.55
N ALA A 206 -26.03 19.89 13.27
CA ALA A 206 -26.03 19.58 14.70
C ALA A 206 -25.54 18.15 14.96
N ILE A 207 -25.96 17.20 14.13
CA ILE A 207 -25.54 15.79 14.23
C ILE A 207 -24.03 15.67 13.98
N LEU A 208 -23.51 16.33 12.95
CA LEU A 208 -22.07 16.33 12.64
C LEU A 208 -21.24 16.97 13.76
N GLN A 209 -21.72 18.05 14.36
CA GLN A 209 -21.06 18.70 15.49
C GLN A 209 -21.04 17.79 16.74
N ILE A 210 -22.15 17.13 17.07
CA ILE A 210 -22.22 16.16 18.17
C ILE A 210 -21.26 14.99 17.92
N ARG A 211 -21.26 14.41 16.72
CA ARG A 211 -20.37 13.29 16.36
C ARG A 211 -18.90 13.68 16.49
N SER A 212 -18.55 14.87 16.01
CA SER A 212 -17.19 15.41 16.13
C SER A 212 -16.78 15.59 17.60
N MET A 213 -17.66 16.16 18.44
CA MET A 213 -17.41 16.32 19.88
C MET A 213 -17.23 14.98 20.61
N LEU A 214 -18.05 13.97 20.27
CA LEU A 214 -17.96 12.64 20.85
C LEU A 214 -16.80 11.81 20.29
N GLY A 215 -16.09 12.31 19.27
CA GLY A 215 -15.03 11.57 18.58
C GLY A 215 -15.53 10.42 17.71
N LEU A 216 -16.82 10.40 17.36
CA LEU A 216 -17.49 9.39 16.51
C LEU A 216 -17.32 9.68 15.01
N GLY A 217 -16.26 10.43 14.68
CA GLY A 217 -15.88 10.85 13.35
C GLY A 217 -16.12 12.32 13.06
N ALA A 218 -15.45 12.82 12.03
CA ALA A 218 -15.47 14.22 11.63
C ALA A 218 -15.67 14.35 10.11
N VAL A 219 -16.16 15.51 9.66
CA VAL A 219 -16.06 15.87 8.24
C VAL A 219 -14.65 16.38 8.00
N ILE A 220 -13.99 15.74 7.04
CA ILE A 220 -12.63 16.04 6.64
C ILE A 220 -12.60 16.46 5.18
N GLN A 221 -11.63 17.26 4.81
CA GLN A 221 -11.38 17.66 3.44
C GLN A 221 -10.01 17.12 3.02
N VAL A 222 -10.01 16.30 1.98
CA VAL A 222 -8.85 15.57 1.49
C VAL A 222 -8.39 16.21 0.18
N PRO A 223 -7.13 16.65 0.08
CA PRO A 223 -6.55 17.12 -1.17
C PRO A 223 -6.17 15.93 -2.07
N LEU A 224 -6.68 15.89 -3.30
CA LEU A 224 -6.30 14.91 -4.31
C LEU A 224 -5.31 15.58 -5.27
N PHE A 225 -4.01 15.41 -5.01
CA PHE A 225 -2.95 16.18 -5.66
C PHE A 225 -2.74 15.80 -7.11
N HIS A 226 -2.93 14.54 -7.50
CA HIS A 226 -2.82 14.16 -8.92
C HIS A 226 -4.05 14.63 -9.69
N SER A 227 -5.22 14.55 -9.06
CA SER A 227 -6.52 14.82 -9.67
C SER A 227 -6.82 16.32 -9.80
N GLY A 228 -6.29 17.13 -8.89
CA GLY A 228 -6.34 18.60 -8.92
C GLY A 228 -7.55 19.23 -8.24
N PHE A 229 -8.12 18.57 -7.23
CA PHE A 229 -9.26 19.09 -6.46
C PHE A 229 -9.33 18.50 -5.05
N HIS A 230 -10.28 18.98 -4.24
CA HIS A 230 -10.53 18.44 -2.90
C HIS A 230 -11.88 17.74 -2.83
N VAL A 231 -11.90 16.69 -2.01
CA VAL A 231 -13.13 15.98 -1.62
C VAL A 231 -13.35 16.14 -0.13
N SER A 232 -14.59 16.39 0.26
CA SER A 232 -15.02 16.44 1.65
C SER A 232 -15.75 15.16 1.99
N LEU A 233 -15.25 14.39 2.95
CA LEU A 233 -15.80 13.09 3.33
C LEU A 233 -16.42 13.18 4.73
N LYS A 234 -17.61 12.58 4.88
CA LYS A 234 -18.25 12.40 6.19
C LYS A 234 -17.94 11.00 6.71
N ALA A 235 -17.78 10.89 8.03
CA ALA A 235 -17.55 9.60 8.65
C ALA A 235 -18.80 8.69 8.51
N PRO A 236 -18.65 7.45 8.01
CA PRO A 236 -19.72 6.46 8.00
C PRO A 236 -20.26 6.20 9.42
N ASN A 237 -21.52 5.79 9.52
CA ASN A 237 -22.06 5.27 10.78
C ASN A 237 -21.69 3.78 10.95
N GLU A 238 -21.90 3.22 12.14
CA GLU A 238 -21.56 1.82 12.43
C GLU A 238 -22.35 0.83 11.56
N MET A 239 -23.62 1.10 11.28
CA MET A 239 -24.42 0.27 10.38
C MET A 239 -23.86 0.20 8.96
N ALA A 240 -23.40 1.33 8.41
CA ALA A 240 -22.79 1.37 7.07
C ALA A 240 -21.46 0.60 7.04
N MET A 241 -20.67 0.64 8.12
CA MET A 241 -19.45 -0.17 8.22
C MET A 241 -19.75 -1.67 8.37
N LEU A 242 -20.80 -2.05 9.11
CA LEU A 242 -21.27 -3.44 9.21
C LEU A 242 -21.74 -3.96 7.85
N GLU A 243 -22.50 -3.16 7.13
CA GLU A 243 -23.01 -3.51 5.80
C GLU A 243 -21.87 -3.64 4.78
N LEU A 244 -20.88 -2.75 4.79
CA LEU A 244 -19.67 -2.88 3.97
C LEU A 244 -18.98 -4.22 4.24
N ASN A 245 -18.80 -4.59 5.52
CA ASN A 245 -18.17 -5.86 5.88
C ASN A 245 -19.00 -7.07 5.41
N ARG A 246 -20.34 -7.00 5.55
CA ARG A 246 -21.25 -8.06 5.06
C ARG A 246 -21.14 -8.24 3.55
N GLN A 247 -21.23 -7.15 2.78
CA GLN A 247 -21.10 -7.16 1.32
C GLN A 247 -19.75 -7.72 0.88
N LEU A 248 -18.65 -7.28 1.51
CA LEU A 248 -17.32 -7.81 1.22
C LEU A 248 -17.22 -9.32 1.45
N MET A 249 -17.85 -9.85 2.51
CA MET A 249 -17.85 -11.28 2.80
C MET A 249 -18.69 -12.07 1.79
N GLU A 250 -19.87 -11.58 1.42
CA GLU A 250 -20.76 -12.22 0.46
C GLU A 250 -20.13 -12.26 -0.93
N ASP A 251 -19.70 -11.12 -1.44
CA ASP A 251 -19.09 -11.05 -2.76
C ASP A 251 -17.74 -11.77 -2.82
N LYS A 252 -17.00 -11.87 -1.71
CA LYS A 252 -15.81 -12.75 -1.64
C LYS A 252 -16.19 -14.22 -1.82
N ILE A 253 -17.27 -14.67 -1.17
CA ILE A 253 -17.76 -16.04 -1.29
C ILE A 253 -18.21 -16.30 -2.74
N ASP A 254 -18.98 -15.39 -3.31
CA ASP A 254 -19.52 -15.54 -4.67
C ASP A 254 -18.42 -15.47 -5.72
N LEU A 255 -17.48 -14.54 -5.60
CA LEU A 255 -16.31 -14.46 -6.47
C LEU A 255 -15.44 -15.72 -6.35
N GLY A 256 -15.20 -16.20 -5.14
CA GLY A 256 -14.44 -17.42 -4.90
C GLY A 256 -15.08 -18.64 -5.57
N ARG A 257 -16.41 -18.76 -5.50
CA ARG A 257 -17.19 -19.83 -6.14
C ARG A 257 -17.18 -19.71 -7.67
N ASN A 258 -17.50 -18.53 -8.19
CA ASN A 258 -17.65 -18.31 -9.63
C ASN A 258 -16.32 -18.32 -10.37
N THR A 259 -15.22 -18.06 -9.66
CA THR A 259 -13.88 -18.02 -10.25
C THR A 259 -12.99 -19.16 -9.80
N THR A 260 -13.51 -20.15 -9.06
CA THR A 260 -12.70 -21.24 -8.46
C THR A 260 -11.44 -20.70 -7.76
N GLY A 261 -11.55 -19.53 -7.13
CA GLY A 261 -10.45 -18.82 -6.47
C GLY A 261 -9.49 -18.03 -7.38
N PHE A 262 -9.59 -18.10 -8.71
CA PHE A 262 -8.66 -17.42 -9.64
C PHE A 262 -8.73 -15.90 -9.58
N ALA A 263 -9.90 -15.30 -9.33
CA ALA A 263 -9.99 -13.85 -9.24
C ALA A 263 -9.23 -13.26 -8.03
N PHE A 264 -8.84 -14.09 -7.06
CA PHE A 264 -7.97 -13.64 -5.97
C PHE A 264 -6.54 -13.32 -6.43
N ALA A 265 -6.13 -13.70 -7.64
CA ALA A 265 -4.86 -13.25 -8.22
C ALA A 265 -4.81 -11.72 -8.46
N ASN A 266 -5.96 -11.06 -8.61
CA ASN A 266 -6.09 -9.59 -8.68
C ASN A 266 -6.99 -9.05 -7.55
N THR A 267 -6.77 -9.54 -6.32
CA THR A 267 -7.56 -9.12 -5.14
C THR A 267 -7.61 -7.59 -4.96
N SER A 268 -6.58 -6.87 -5.42
CA SER A 268 -6.49 -5.41 -5.34
C SER A 268 -7.59 -4.68 -6.10
N SER A 269 -7.99 -5.11 -7.31
CA SER A 269 -8.96 -4.35 -8.10
C SER A 269 -10.36 -4.35 -7.48
N TYR A 270 -10.75 -5.50 -6.93
CA TYR A 270 -12.02 -5.69 -6.24
C TYR A 270 -12.08 -4.90 -4.93
N LEU A 271 -11.05 -5.01 -4.07
CA LEU A 271 -11.01 -4.30 -2.79
C LEU A 271 -11.04 -2.78 -2.98
N THR A 272 -10.29 -2.29 -3.97
CA THR A 272 -10.29 -0.88 -4.35
C THR A 272 -11.67 -0.42 -4.85
N LYS A 273 -12.39 -1.25 -5.64
CA LYS A 273 -13.76 -0.92 -6.08
C LYS A 273 -14.69 -0.70 -4.87
N TRP A 274 -14.75 -1.64 -3.93
CA TRP A 274 -15.61 -1.51 -2.75
C TRP A 274 -15.29 -0.28 -1.93
N LEU A 275 -13.99 -0.04 -1.70
CA LEU A 275 -13.58 1.10 -0.91
C LEU A 275 -13.86 2.42 -1.62
N LEU A 276 -13.72 2.45 -2.96
CA LEU A 276 -14.09 3.59 -3.78
C LEU A 276 -15.59 3.86 -3.75
N ASP A 277 -16.43 2.85 -4.04
CA ASP A 277 -17.89 2.99 -4.03
C ASP A 277 -18.35 3.45 -2.65
N PHE A 278 -17.86 2.81 -1.58
CA PHE A 278 -18.16 3.22 -0.21
C PHE A 278 -17.67 4.63 0.13
N THR A 279 -16.51 5.05 -0.38
CA THR A 279 -16.01 6.42 -0.16
C THR A 279 -16.86 7.45 -0.90
N ILE A 280 -17.29 7.15 -2.13
CA ILE A 280 -18.16 8.01 -2.94
C ILE A 280 -19.54 8.16 -2.29
N ASP A 281 -20.10 7.09 -1.71
CA ASP A 281 -21.36 7.15 -0.94
C ASP A 281 -21.26 8.06 0.29
N HIS A 282 -20.04 8.26 0.80
CA HIS A 282 -19.73 9.13 1.93
C HIS A 282 -19.13 10.48 1.51
N LEU A 283 -19.22 10.82 0.22
CA LEU A 283 -18.88 12.14 -0.28
C LEU A 283 -19.91 13.16 0.22
N HIS A 284 -19.44 14.12 1.01
CA HIS A 284 -20.26 15.23 1.51
C HIS A 284 -20.25 16.40 0.53
N ASP A 285 -19.08 16.76 0.00
CA ASP A 285 -18.93 17.89 -0.94
C ASP A 285 -17.61 17.79 -1.71
N THR A 286 -17.44 18.62 -2.73
CA THR A 286 -16.22 18.75 -3.54
C THR A 286 -15.96 20.21 -3.91
N THR A 287 -14.70 20.54 -4.18
CA THR A 287 -14.36 21.85 -4.78
C THR A 287 -14.75 21.91 -6.26
N LEU A 288 -15.10 20.78 -6.87
CA LEU A 288 -15.58 20.71 -8.25
C LEU A 288 -16.98 21.33 -8.39
N GLN A 289 -17.20 22.00 -9.52
CA GLN A 289 -18.53 22.41 -9.96
C GLN A 289 -19.40 21.21 -10.35
N GLU A 290 -18.78 20.14 -10.84
CA GLU A 290 -19.47 18.86 -11.08
C GLU A 290 -19.85 18.21 -9.74
N LYS A 291 -21.11 17.76 -9.65
CA LYS A 291 -21.71 17.18 -8.46
C LYS A 291 -22.22 15.76 -8.68
N ASP A 292 -22.25 15.29 -9.93
CA ASP A 292 -22.58 13.90 -10.26
C ASP A 292 -21.46 12.96 -9.74
N PRO A 293 -21.77 12.05 -8.80
CA PRO A 293 -20.79 11.10 -8.26
C PRO A 293 -20.11 10.24 -9.33
N ALA A 294 -20.83 9.85 -10.40
CA ALA A 294 -20.28 9.03 -11.46
C ALA A 294 -19.17 9.77 -12.23
N LYS A 295 -19.39 11.04 -12.56
CA LYS A 295 -18.38 11.88 -13.22
C LYS A 295 -17.24 12.26 -12.28
N ILE A 296 -17.52 12.48 -10.99
CA ILE A 296 -16.46 12.71 -9.99
C ILE A 296 -15.52 11.50 -9.95
N ARG A 297 -16.04 10.28 -10.01
CA ARG A 297 -15.23 9.05 -10.10
C ARG A 297 -14.30 9.02 -11.30
N GLU A 298 -14.78 9.45 -12.47
CA GLU A 298 -13.94 9.56 -13.69
C GLU A 298 -12.84 10.62 -13.56
N LEU A 299 -13.07 11.64 -12.73
CA LEU A 299 -12.09 12.69 -12.47
C LEU A 299 -11.04 12.29 -11.43
N ILE A 300 -11.24 11.26 -10.62
CA ILE A 300 -10.22 10.81 -9.65
C ILE A 300 -9.16 10.01 -10.41
N LEU A 301 -7.89 10.38 -10.28
CA LEU A 301 -6.77 9.62 -10.85
C LEU A 301 -6.32 8.51 -9.92
N THR A 302 -5.88 7.38 -10.48
CA THR A 302 -5.49 6.18 -9.71
C THR A 302 -4.45 6.44 -8.61
N PRO A 303 -3.39 7.27 -8.82
CA PRO A 303 -2.44 7.59 -7.75
C PRO A 303 -3.03 8.29 -6.52
N ASP A 304 -4.21 8.90 -6.64
CA ASP A 304 -4.90 9.53 -5.50
C ASP A 304 -5.81 8.57 -4.72
N LEU A 305 -6.02 7.33 -5.19
CA LEU A 305 -6.87 6.35 -4.49
C LEU A 305 -6.37 6.07 -3.06
N PRO A 306 -5.07 5.82 -2.82
CA PRO A 306 -4.58 5.64 -1.45
C PRO A 306 -4.82 6.88 -0.57
N VAL A 307 -4.67 8.09 -1.13
CA VAL A 307 -4.91 9.35 -0.40
C VAL A 307 -6.39 9.53 -0.09
N LEU A 308 -7.27 9.17 -1.02
CA LEU A 308 -8.72 9.20 -0.85
C LEU A 308 -9.18 8.27 0.28
N PHE A 309 -8.70 7.02 0.26
CA PHE A 309 -9.03 6.00 1.26
C PHE A 309 -8.45 6.32 2.63
N TRP A 310 -7.24 6.85 2.67
CA TRP A 310 -6.63 7.38 3.89
C TRP A 310 -7.43 8.54 4.45
N GLY A 311 -7.96 9.40 3.58
CA GLY A 311 -8.95 10.39 3.90
C GLY A 311 -10.10 9.75 4.67
N LEU A 312 -10.85 8.85 4.05
CA LEU A 312 -11.95 8.15 4.72
C LEU A 312 -11.53 7.57 6.08
N ALA A 313 -10.36 6.94 6.18
CA ALA A 313 -9.81 6.42 7.45
C ALA A 313 -9.63 7.54 8.51
N CYS A 314 -9.12 8.71 8.14
CA CYS A 314 -9.03 9.87 9.03
C CYS A 314 -10.39 10.36 9.54
N SER A 315 -11.46 10.18 8.76
CA SER A 315 -12.82 10.52 9.19
C SER A 315 -13.35 9.53 10.23
N ILE A 316 -13.00 8.25 10.12
CA ILE A 316 -13.45 7.16 10.99
C ILE A 316 -12.64 7.12 12.30
N TRP A 317 -11.32 7.30 12.21
CA TRP A 317 -10.37 7.21 13.33
C TRP A 317 -9.64 8.53 13.61
N PRO A 318 -10.37 9.60 13.98
CA PRO A 318 -9.79 10.93 14.17
C PRO A 318 -8.77 11.04 15.31
N ARG A 319 -8.73 10.06 16.23
CA ARG A 319 -7.79 9.98 17.35
C ARG A 319 -6.61 9.03 17.10
N GLY A 320 -6.62 8.32 15.97
CA GLY A 320 -5.67 7.27 15.67
C GLY A 320 -5.95 5.95 16.39
N PHE A 321 -4.96 5.07 16.37
CA PHE A 321 -4.99 3.74 16.97
C PHE A 321 -3.60 3.36 17.49
N GLN A 322 -3.50 2.25 18.23
CA GLN A 322 -2.21 1.77 18.72
C GLN A 322 -1.38 1.25 17.55
N TYR A 323 -0.07 1.43 17.61
CA TYR A 323 0.85 1.04 16.56
C TYR A 323 2.04 0.31 17.15
N ALA A 324 2.28 -0.89 16.65
CA ALA A 324 3.45 -1.70 16.96
C ALA A 324 4.34 -1.75 15.73
N ARG A 325 5.65 -1.65 15.93
CA ARG A 325 6.62 -1.84 14.87
C ARG A 325 7.83 -2.61 15.41
N PRO A 326 8.18 -3.75 14.81
CA PRO A 326 9.43 -4.42 15.13
C PRO A 326 10.57 -3.59 14.54
N TYR A 327 11.70 -3.51 15.23
CA TYR A 327 12.94 -2.97 14.70
C TYR A 327 14.13 -3.64 15.39
N ILE A 328 15.31 -3.46 14.84
CA ILE A 328 16.57 -3.82 15.48
C ILE A 328 17.17 -2.51 16.00
N ASP A 329 17.46 -2.46 17.29
CA ASP A 329 18.04 -1.26 17.91
C ASP A 329 19.42 -0.98 17.31
N PRO A 330 19.68 0.19 16.71
CA PRO A 330 20.97 0.47 16.09
C PRO A 330 22.12 0.57 17.11
N THR A 331 21.80 0.85 18.38
CA THR A 331 22.76 1.02 19.47
C THR A 331 23.00 -0.29 20.20
N THR A 332 21.94 -0.99 20.61
CA THR A 332 22.08 -2.26 21.37
C THR A 332 22.15 -3.50 20.48
N LYS A 333 21.72 -3.40 19.21
CA LYS A 333 21.60 -4.52 18.25
C LYS A 333 20.61 -5.61 18.68
N GLU A 334 19.74 -5.28 19.63
CA GLU A 334 18.71 -6.19 20.12
C GLU A 334 17.40 -5.99 19.35
N GLU A 335 16.60 -7.05 19.27
CA GLU A 335 15.24 -7.01 18.74
C GLU A 335 14.33 -6.22 19.68
N ARG A 336 13.65 -5.19 19.16
CA ARG A 336 12.72 -4.37 19.95
C ARG A 336 11.41 -4.12 19.21
N ILE A 337 10.37 -3.83 19.97
CA ILE A 337 9.06 -3.43 19.43
C ILE A 337 8.75 -2.01 19.91
N LEU A 338 8.68 -1.09 18.96
CA LEU A 338 8.16 0.26 19.21
C LEU A 338 6.65 0.17 19.40
N ARG A 339 6.13 0.65 20.53
CA ARG A 339 4.69 0.76 20.80
C ARG A 339 4.32 2.21 21.01
N SER A 340 3.52 2.76 20.10
CA SER A 340 3.12 4.16 20.12
C SER A 340 1.68 4.33 19.64
N ARG A 341 1.13 5.55 19.67
CA ARG A 341 -0.14 5.87 19.02
C ARG A 341 0.13 6.42 17.63
N LEU A 342 -0.50 5.86 16.60
CA LEU A 342 -0.37 6.39 15.24
C LEU A 342 -1.30 7.58 15.02
N ASN A 343 -0.73 8.74 14.68
CA ASN A 343 -1.50 9.87 14.21
C ASN A 343 -1.80 9.77 12.72
N VAL A 344 -2.96 9.17 12.40
CA VAL A 344 -3.38 8.92 11.00
C VAL A 344 -3.40 10.19 10.16
N SER A 345 -3.78 11.34 10.74
CA SER A 345 -3.84 12.62 10.00
C SER A 345 -2.49 13.17 9.51
N LYS A 346 -1.37 12.58 9.96
CA LYS A 346 0.00 13.05 9.67
C LYS A 346 0.76 12.14 8.70
N LEU A 347 0.10 11.13 8.14
CA LEU A 347 0.72 10.13 7.26
C LEU A 347 0.82 10.56 5.80
N LEU A 348 0.19 11.66 5.41
CA LEU A 348 0.25 12.19 4.04
C LEU A 348 1.58 12.88 3.79
N TRP A 349 2.29 12.43 2.75
CA TRP A 349 3.52 13.03 2.25
C TRP A 349 3.34 13.46 0.80
N VAL A 350 3.87 14.63 0.45
CA VAL A 350 3.72 15.23 -0.89
C VAL A 350 5.06 15.82 -1.35
N ASP A 351 5.43 15.54 -2.59
CA ASP A 351 6.57 16.18 -3.25
C ASP A 351 6.20 17.61 -3.65
N ASN A 352 6.74 18.58 -2.92
CA ASN A 352 6.47 20.00 -3.13
C ASN A 352 7.12 20.54 -4.41
N LYS A 353 8.17 19.90 -4.92
CA LYS A 353 8.85 20.30 -6.16
C LYS A 353 8.20 19.74 -7.42
N ALA A 354 7.34 18.74 -7.27
CA ALA A 354 6.57 18.19 -8.37
C ALA A 354 5.42 19.12 -8.82
N LEU A 355 5.08 20.14 -8.03
CA LEU A 355 3.97 21.06 -8.27
C LEU A 355 4.47 22.44 -8.70
N THR A 356 3.84 23.00 -9.73
CA THR A 356 4.09 24.38 -10.14
C THR A 356 3.43 25.38 -9.20
N ALA A 357 3.93 26.62 -9.17
CA ALA A 357 3.32 27.69 -8.38
C ALA A 357 1.86 28.00 -8.78
N TRP A 358 1.47 27.69 -10.01
CA TRP A 358 0.06 27.79 -10.44
C TRP A 358 -0.77 26.64 -9.85
N GLN A 359 -0.27 25.39 -9.91
CA GLN A 359 -0.93 24.22 -9.32
C GLN A 359 -1.13 24.38 -7.80
N VAL A 360 -0.12 24.91 -7.09
CA VAL A 360 -0.23 25.21 -5.66
C VAL A 360 -1.33 26.25 -5.39
N ARG A 361 -1.41 27.32 -6.18
CA ARG A 361 -2.47 28.33 -6.04
C ARG A 361 -3.86 27.79 -6.38
N HIS A 362 -3.96 26.94 -7.39
CA HIS A 362 -5.21 26.23 -7.73
C HIS A 362 -5.69 25.38 -6.55
N MET A 363 -4.79 24.57 -5.97
CA MET A 363 -5.09 23.72 -4.82
C MET A 363 -5.24 24.48 -3.50
N ALA A 364 -4.87 25.76 -3.42
CA ALA A 364 -5.18 26.57 -2.24
C ALA A 364 -6.69 26.87 -2.12
N GLY A 365 -7.43 26.80 -3.24
CA GLY A 365 -8.88 26.93 -3.29
C GLY A 365 -9.60 25.74 -2.63
N ARG A 366 -10.04 25.93 -1.38
CA ARG A 366 -10.78 24.91 -0.60
C ARG A 366 -12.30 25.05 -0.63
N GLY A 367 -12.83 26.08 -1.29
CA GLY A 367 -14.27 26.36 -1.33
C GLY A 367 -15.05 25.41 -2.23
N SER A 368 -16.29 25.10 -1.84
CA SER A 368 -17.21 24.27 -2.64
C SER A 368 -17.43 24.87 -4.03
N SER A 369 -17.47 24.03 -5.07
CA SER A 369 -17.82 24.42 -6.45
C SER A 369 -16.98 25.56 -7.04
N THR A 370 -15.72 25.69 -6.61
CA THR A 370 -14.80 26.72 -7.08
C THR A 370 -14.00 26.33 -8.32
N MET A 371 -13.97 25.03 -8.66
CA MET A 371 -13.14 24.48 -9.75
C MET A 371 -14.00 23.98 -10.91
N SER A 372 -13.78 24.56 -12.10
CA SER A 372 -14.40 24.10 -13.35
C SER A 372 -13.64 22.94 -13.98
N ALA A 373 -14.27 22.21 -14.91
CA ALA A 373 -13.60 21.15 -15.66
C ALA A 373 -12.37 21.66 -16.44
N GLU A 374 -12.44 22.87 -17.03
CA GLU A 374 -11.28 23.45 -17.73
C GLU A 374 -10.13 23.74 -16.77
N SER A 375 -10.42 24.23 -15.56
CA SER A 375 -9.38 24.51 -14.56
C SER A 375 -8.66 23.23 -14.10
N VAL A 376 -9.40 22.13 -13.93
CA VAL A 376 -8.85 20.82 -13.55
C VAL A 376 -8.04 20.21 -14.70
N ASN A 377 -8.52 20.33 -15.94
CA ASN A 377 -7.76 19.86 -17.10
C ASN A 377 -6.45 20.64 -17.28
N ARG A 378 -6.48 21.96 -17.09
CA ARG A 378 -5.28 22.78 -17.07
C ARG A 378 -4.32 22.31 -15.97
N TYR A 379 -4.82 22.07 -14.76
CA TYR A 379 -4.01 21.57 -13.65
C TYR A 379 -3.25 20.30 -14.00
N ARG A 380 -3.90 19.36 -14.70
CA ARG A 380 -3.27 18.12 -15.15
C ARG A 380 -2.23 18.35 -16.23
N SER A 381 -2.49 19.28 -17.16
CA SER A 381 -1.55 19.59 -18.25
C SER A 381 -0.25 20.26 -17.79
N GLU A 382 -0.26 20.91 -16.61
CA GLU A 382 0.90 21.61 -16.06
C GLU A 382 1.91 20.66 -15.40
N PHE A 383 1.57 19.38 -15.19
CA PHE A 383 2.51 18.41 -14.64
C PHE A 383 3.63 18.11 -15.63
N THR A 384 4.87 18.14 -15.15
CA THR A 384 6.01 17.56 -15.89
C THR A 384 6.18 16.06 -15.61
N ILE A 385 5.62 15.60 -14.49
CA ILE A 385 5.67 14.23 -14.00
C ILE A 385 4.37 13.50 -14.39
N GLY A 386 4.47 12.22 -14.77
CA GLY A 386 3.29 11.43 -15.15
C GLY A 386 2.69 11.77 -16.51
N GLN A 387 3.46 12.47 -17.36
CA GLN A 387 3.13 12.65 -18.78
C GLN A 387 3.21 11.32 -19.53
N PRO A 388 2.41 11.13 -20.60
CA PRO A 388 2.41 9.89 -21.35
C PRO A 388 3.82 9.48 -21.80
N ARG A 389 4.20 8.24 -21.50
CA ARG A 389 5.56 7.74 -21.75
C ARG A 389 5.54 6.54 -22.68
N ARG A 390 6.22 6.66 -23.82
CA ARG A 390 6.48 5.51 -24.70
C ARG A 390 7.59 4.65 -24.11
N VAL A 391 7.35 3.34 -24.01
CA VAL A 391 8.32 2.35 -23.53
C VAL A 391 8.40 1.20 -24.53
N GLN A 392 9.61 0.69 -24.75
CA GLN A 392 9.86 -0.37 -25.71
C GLN A 392 9.76 -1.73 -25.01
N LEU A 393 8.91 -2.62 -25.53
CA LEU A 393 8.74 -3.99 -24.99
C LEU A 393 9.68 -4.97 -25.69
N SER A 394 9.77 -4.91 -27.02
CA SER A 394 10.68 -5.71 -27.86
C SER A 394 11.21 -4.87 -29.02
N ASN A 395 11.97 -5.41 -29.97
CA ASN A 395 12.45 -4.62 -31.11
C ASN A 395 11.31 -4.02 -31.97
N GLU A 396 10.15 -4.68 -32.01
CA GLU A 396 9.05 -4.32 -32.91
C GLU A 396 7.84 -3.75 -32.18
N ILE A 397 7.76 -3.94 -30.86
CA ILE A 397 6.58 -3.60 -30.05
C ILE A 397 6.94 -2.56 -28.99
N ALA A 398 6.16 -1.48 -28.95
CA ALA A 398 6.22 -0.48 -27.89
C ALA A 398 4.82 -0.22 -27.32
N MET A 399 4.74 0.44 -26.17
CA MET A 399 3.47 0.91 -25.62
C MET A 399 3.61 2.33 -25.08
N THR A 400 2.53 3.09 -25.12
CA THR A 400 2.42 4.39 -24.44
C THR A 400 1.68 4.18 -23.13
N LEU A 401 2.33 4.53 -22.03
CA LEU A 401 1.74 4.53 -20.68
C LEU A 401 1.09 5.88 -20.38
N ARG A 402 -0.01 5.89 -19.63
CA ARG A 402 -0.68 7.09 -19.10
C ARG A 402 -1.16 6.87 -17.68
N VAL A 403 -1.42 7.96 -16.96
CA VAL A 403 -2.12 7.88 -15.67
C VAL A 403 -3.62 7.62 -15.92
N PRO A 404 -4.20 6.52 -15.39
CA PRO A 404 -5.61 6.20 -15.53
C PRO A 404 -6.49 6.93 -14.51
N SER A 405 -7.79 6.95 -14.80
CA SER A 405 -8.80 7.30 -13.80
C SER A 405 -9.14 6.12 -12.89
N ALA A 406 -9.77 6.40 -11.76
CA ALA A 406 -10.35 5.40 -10.87
C ALA A 406 -11.45 4.59 -11.57
N ALA A 407 -12.19 5.22 -12.50
CA ALA A 407 -13.17 4.52 -13.34
C ALA A 407 -12.49 3.52 -14.30
N ASP A 408 -11.41 3.93 -14.98
CA ASP A 408 -10.62 3.05 -15.85
C ASP A 408 -10.08 1.83 -15.09
N TYR A 409 -9.56 2.07 -13.87
CA TYR A 409 -9.04 1.03 -12.99
C TYR A 409 -10.11 -0.03 -12.65
N VAL A 410 -11.29 0.42 -12.20
CA VAL A 410 -12.36 -0.51 -11.82
C VAL A 410 -12.91 -1.26 -13.03
N LEU A 411 -13.14 -0.55 -14.14
CA LEU A 411 -13.66 -1.17 -15.36
C LEU A 411 -12.71 -2.26 -15.89
N ALA A 412 -11.40 -2.02 -15.86
CA ALA A 412 -10.41 -3.02 -16.22
C ALA A 412 -10.46 -4.25 -15.30
N GLY A 413 -10.62 -4.05 -13.99
CA GLY A 413 -10.78 -5.13 -13.02
C GLY A 413 -12.03 -5.97 -13.26
N GLU A 414 -13.18 -5.32 -13.48
CA GLU A 414 -14.47 -6.01 -13.75
C GLU A 414 -14.42 -6.83 -15.04
N ARG A 415 -13.82 -6.29 -16.11
CA ARG A 415 -13.65 -7.00 -17.38
C ARG A 415 -12.79 -8.25 -17.23
N TRP A 416 -11.68 -8.13 -16.50
CA TRP A 416 -10.79 -9.26 -16.24
C TRP A 416 -11.49 -10.36 -15.43
N ILE A 417 -12.25 -10.00 -14.39
CA ILE A 417 -13.06 -10.96 -13.62
C ILE A 417 -14.09 -11.65 -14.54
N GLY A 418 -14.81 -10.88 -15.35
CA GLY A 418 -15.81 -11.43 -16.28
C GLY A 418 -15.20 -12.40 -17.30
N GLU A 419 -13.97 -12.17 -17.74
CA GLU A 419 -13.23 -13.09 -18.60
C GLU A 419 -12.83 -14.38 -17.88
N ILE A 420 -12.34 -14.30 -16.63
CA ILE A 420 -12.03 -15.48 -15.82
C ILE A 420 -13.25 -16.39 -15.67
N VAL A 421 -14.42 -15.80 -15.38
CA VAL A 421 -15.68 -16.56 -15.28
C VAL A 421 -15.96 -17.30 -16.60
N ARG A 422 -15.82 -16.63 -17.75
CA ARG A 422 -16.00 -17.26 -19.07
C ARG A 422 -15.00 -18.39 -19.34
N ILE A 423 -13.74 -18.21 -18.96
CA ILE A 423 -12.70 -19.23 -19.11
C ILE A 423 -13.05 -20.48 -18.30
N ILE A 424 -13.53 -20.30 -17.06
CA ILE A 424 -13.90 -21.39 -16.17
C ILE A 424 -15.15 -22.11 -16.68
N ASP A 425 -16.18 -21.36 -17.10
CA ASP A 425 -17.38 -21.94 -17.70
C ASP A 425 -17.02 -22.81 -18.92
N GLY A 426 -16.13 -22.33 -19.79
CA GLY A 426 -15.62 -23.10 -20.93
C GLY A 426 -14.79 -24.33 -20.51
N ALA A 427 -14.00 -24.23 -19.43
CA ALA A 427 -13.24 -25.36 -18.89
C ALA A 427 -14.16 -26.47 -18.34
N MET A 428 -15.37 -26.12 -17.88
CA MET A 428 -16.37 -27.10 -17.42
C MET A 428 -16.96 -27.92 -18.56
N GLU A 429 -16.92 -27.43 -19.80
CA GLU A 429 -17.31 -28.16 -21.02
C GLU A 429 -16.23 -29.16 -21.49
N VAL A 430 -14.99 -29.01 -21.03
CA VAL A 430 -13.90 -29.96 -21.29
C VAL A 430 -14.15 -31.24 -20.48
N PRO A 431 -13.99 -32.44 -21.08
CA PRO A 431 -14.17 -33.72 -20.38
C PRO A 431 -13.43 -33.76 -19.03
N PRO A 432 -13.95 -34.49 -18.03
CA PRO A 432 -13.41 -34.55 -16.66
C PRO A 432 -12.11 -35.36 -16.59
N ASP A 433 -11.08 -34.85 -17.27
CA ASP A 433 -9.70 -35.19 -17.07
C ASP A 433 -9.11 -34.05 -16.24
N ASP A 434 -9.05 -34.25 -14.92
CA ASP A 434 -8.71 -33.22 -13.93
C ASP A 434 -7.39 -32.52 -14.25
N GLU A 435 -6.43 -33.24 -14.84
CA GLU A 435 -5.13 -32.69 -15.24
C GLU A 435 -5.25 -31.74 -16.44
N LYS A 436 -6.03 -32.09 -17.48
CA LYS A 436 -6.26 -31.21 -18.64
C LYS A 436 -7.07 -29.99 -18.28
N ARG A 437 -8.08 -30.15 -17.43
CA ARG A 437 -8.88 -29.03 -16.93
C ARG A 437 -8.02 -28.08 -16.10
N ASN A 438 -7.21 -28.60 -15.18
CA ASN A 438 -6.34 -27.77 -14.36
C ASN A 438 -5.28 -27.05 -15.20
N ASN A 439 -4.64 -27.75 -16.14
CA ASN A 439 -3.65 -27.15 -17.07
C ASN A 439 -4.26 -26.08 -17.98
N TYR A 440 -5.49 -26.28 -18.45
CA TYR A 440 -6.23 -25.28 -19.21
C TYR A 440 -6.44 -24.01 -18.38
N ILE A 441 -6.92 -24.14 -17.15
CA ILE A 441 -7.17 -22.99 -16.29
C ILE A 441 -5.86 -22.29 -15.88
N LEU A 442 -4.80 -23.06 -15.59
CA LEU A 442 -3.46 -22.56 -15.28
C LEU A 442 -2.87 -21.71 -16.41
N ALA A 443 -2.88 -22.23 -17.64
CA ALA A 443 -2.36 -21.54 -18.81
C ALA A 443 -3.11 -20.24 -19.09
N HIS A 444 -4.44 -20.25 -18.93
CA HIS A 444 -5.26 -19.05 -19.09
C HIS A 444 -5.10 -18.04 -17.94
N GLY A 445 -4.87 -18.49 -16.71
CA GLY A 445 -4.51 -17.62 -15.59
C GLY A 445 -3.20 -16.86 -15.83
N GLN A 446 -2.16 -17.56 -16.29
CA GLN A 446 -0.89 -16.94 -16.66
C GLN A 446 -1.01 -15.99 -17.87
N ALA A 447 -1.83 -16.35 -18.85
CA ALA A 447 -2.06 -15.54 -20.05
C ALA A 447 -2.77 -14.21 -19.77
N THR A 448 -3.42 -14.04 -18.62
CA THR A 448 -4.14 -12.80 -18.29
C THR A 448 -3.46 -11.97 -17.20
N ASN A 449 -2.31 -12.38 -16.68
CA ASN A 449 -1.61 -11.67 -15.61
C ASN A 449 -1.25 -10.21 -15.98
N MET A 450 -0.86 -9.95 -17.23
CA MET A 450 -0.55 -8.58 -17.68
C MET A 450 -1.78 -7.65 -17.69
N ARG A 451 -3.01 -8.22 -17.74
CA ARG A 451 -4.25 -7.42 -17.69
C ARG A 451 -4.43 -6.66 -16.39
N GLN A 452 -3.75 -7.08 -15.31
CA GLN A 452 -3.79 -6.35 -14.04
C GLN A 452 -3.46 -4.86 -14.18
N TYR A 453 -2.63 -4.49 -15.15
CA TYR A 453 -2.21 -3.10 -15.39
C TYR A 453 -2.67 -2.52 -16.73
N VAL A 454 -3.59 -3.17 -17.45
CA VAL A 454 -4.01 -2.70 -18.80
C VAL A 454 -4.55 -1.27 -18.81
N HIS A 455 -5.14 -0.82 -17.70
CA HIS A 455 -5.66 0.53 -17.54
C HIS A 455 -4.56 1.61 -17.64
N TRP A 456 -3.29 1.28 -17.36
CA TRP A 456 -2.14 2.17 -17.55
C TRP A 456 -1.71 2.29 -19.01
N VAL A 457 -2.13 1.37 -19.88
CA VAL A 457 -1.78 1.39 -21.30
C VAL A 457 -2.74 2.30 -22.06
N GLN A 458 -2.19 3.33 -22.69
CA GLN A 458 -2.94 4.22 -23.58
C GLN A 458 -3.00 3.67 -25.00
N GLU A 459 -1.87 3.17 -25.51
CA GLU A 459 -1.70 2.75 -26.91
C GLU A 459 -0.62 1.67 -27.01
N ILE A 460 -0.77 0.73 -27.93
CA ILE A 460 0.27 -0.25 -28.29
C ILE A 460 0.74 0.04 -29.72
N HIS A 461 2.05 0.13 -29.92
CA HIS A 461 2.68 0.41 -31.21
C HIS A 461 3.36 -0.85 -31.74
N PHE A 462 3.18 -1.14 -33.02
CA PHE A 462 3.86 -2.24 -33.71
C PHE A 462 4.17 -1.83 -35.16
N GLY A 463 5.45 -1.89 -35.54
CA GLY A 463 5.90 -1.35 -36.83
C GLY A 463 5.51 0.13 -36.99
N GLU A 464 4.77 0.45 -38.06
CA GLU A 464 4.22 1.79 -38.33
C GLU A 464 2.78 1.99 -37.83
N SER A 465 2.19 0.97 -37.20
CA SER A 465 0.79 0.94 -36.76
C SER A 465 0.65 1.08 -35.25
N GLY A 466 -0.53 1.52 -34.80
CA GLY A 466 -0.88 1.68 -33.40
C GLY A 466 -2.29 1.18 -33.08
N ILE A 467 -2.48 0.61 -31.89
CA ILE A 467 -3.75 0.17 -31.33
C ILE A 467 -4.14 1.14 -30.23
N VAL A 468 -5.27 1.83 -30.40
CA VAL A 468 -5.80 2.80 -29.43
C VAL A 468 -7.12 2.35 -28.80
N ASP A 469 -7.82 1.41 -29.44
CA ASP A 469 -9.09 0.92 -28.94
C ASP A 469 -8.87 -0.07 -27.77
N ARG A 470 -9.71 0.07 -26.75
CA ARG A 470 -9.49 -0.59 -25.47
C ARG A 470 -9.59 -2.11 -25.57
N GLU A 471 -10.56 -2.62 -26.33
CA GLU A 471 -10.80 -4.06 -26.48
C GLU A 471 -9.64 -4.74 -27.20
N THR A 472 -9.12 -4.14 -28.28
CA THR A 472 -7.98 -4.70 -28.99
C THR A 472 -6.69 -4.57 -28.18
N ILE A 473 -6.49 -3.49 -27.39
CA ILE A 473 -5.37 -3.41 -26.43
C ILE A 473 -5.41 -4.58 -25.44
N GLU A 474 -6.58 -4.86 -24.85
CA GLU A 474 -6.77 -5.98 -23.90
C GLU A 474 -6.48 -7.34 -24.55
N ASN A 475 -6.91 -7.54 -25.81
CA ASN A 475 -6.63 -8.76 -26.56
C ASN A 475 -5.16 -8.88 -26.95
N ALA A 476 -4.53 -7.80 -27.41
CA ALA A 476 -3.11 -7.78 -27.73
C ALA A 476 -2.24 -8.10 -26.50
N ILE A 477 -2.59 -7.58 -25.32
CA ILE A 477 -1.87 -7.90 -24.07
C ILE A 477 -1.96 -9.39 -23.72
N ASN A 478 -3.11 -10.04 -23.97
CA ASN A 478 -3.22 -11.49 -23.77
C ASN A 478 -2.27 -12.27 -24.68
N GLU A 479 -2.17 -11.89 -25.95
CA GLU A 479 -1.25 -12.53 -26.91
C GLU A 479 0.22 -12.31 -26.54
N LEU A 480 0.54 -11.21 -25.85
CA LEU A 480 1.90 -10.90 -25.40
C LEU A 480 2.27 -11.57 -24.07
N SER A 481 1.29 -11.90 -23.22
CA SER A 481 1.52 -12.43 -21.86
C SER A 481 2.33 -13.75 -21.78
N PRO A 482 2.23 -14.68 -22.76
CA PRO A 482 3.08 -15.88 -22.77
C PRO A 482 4.58 -15.58 -22.94
N GLY A 483 4.95 -14.48 -23.59
CA GLY A 483 6.34 -14.12 -23.83
C GLY A 483 7.02 -13.58 -22.57
N GLU A 484 7.85 -14.39 -21.92
CA GLU A 484 8.48 -14.07 -20.63
C GLU A 484 9.26 -12.73 -20.65
N GLU A 485 10.08 -12.49 -21.68
CA GLU A 485 10.86 -11.24 -21.80
C GLU A 485 9.96 -10.01 -21.90
N VAL A 486 8.93 -10.08 -22.77
CA VAL A 486 7.96 -9.00 -22.98
C VAL A 486 7.16 -8.76 -21.70
N ARG A 487 6.72 -9.83 -21.03
CA ARG A 487 5.99 -9.80 -19.77
C ARG A 487 6.81 -9.12 -18.66
N ASN A 488 8.06 -9.53 -18.47
CA ASN A 488 8.93 -8.99 -17.44
C ASN A 488 9.24 -7.51 -17.68
N ARG A 489 9.48 -7.12 -18.94
CA ARG A 489 9.63 -5.71 -19.33
C ARG A 489 8.37 -4.89 -19.10
N TYR A 490 7.21 -5.44 -19.46
CA TYR A 490 5.92 -4.78 -19.24
C TYR A 490 5.70 -4.44 -17.77
N PHE A 491 5.84 -5.41 -16.86
CA PHE A 491 5.65 -5.16 -15.44
C PHE A 491 6.67 -4.18 -14.87
N THR A 492 7.95 -4.29 -15.29
CA THR A 492 9.01 -3.38 -14.86
C THR A 492 8.72 -1.94 -15.28
N GLU A 493 8.39 -1.71 -16.55
CA GLU A 493 8.14 -0.37 -17.09
C GLU A 493 6.87 0.27 -16.54
N VAL A 494 5.81 -0.52 -16.32
CA VAL A 494 4.58 -0.06 -15.68
C VAL A 494 4.83 0.33 -14.23
N ARG A 495 5.48 -0.53 -13.42
CA ARG A 495 5.78 -0.23 -12.01
C ARG A 495 6.64 1.03 -11.89
N LYS A 496 7.68 1.12 -12.72
CA LYS A 496 8.52 2.31 -12.82
C LYS A 496 7.71 3.56 -13.18
N TYR A 497 6.77 3.46 -14.10
CA TYR A 497 5.90 4.59 -14.46
C TYR A 497 5.01 5.04 -13.30
N ILE A 498 4.44 4.08 -12.56
CA ILE A 498 3.63 4.35 -11.37
C ILE A 498 4.47 5.10 -10.33
N ASP A 499 5.68 4.60 -10.03
CA ASP A 499 6.57 5.23 -9.07
C ASP A 499 7.00 6.63 -9.55
N ASP A 500 7.37 6.77 -10.81
CA ASP A 500 7.79 8.04 -11.38
C ASP A 500 6.67 9.09 -11.35
N CYS A 501 5.41 8.68 -11.54
CA CYS A 501 4.26 9.59 -11.55
C CYS A 501 3.71 9.93 -10.16
N THR A 502 4.15 9.23 -9.11
CA THR A 502 3.63 9.41 -7.75
C THR A 502 4.22 10.67 -7.11
N ILE A 503 3.35 11.62 -6.75
CA ILE A 503 3.73 12.89 -6.09
C ILE A 503 3.15 13.03 -4.69
N ALA A 504 2.22 12.15 -4.32
CA ALA A 504 1.61 12.10 -3.00
C ALA A 504 1.43 10.64 -2.59
N LEU A 505 1.79 10.32 -1.35
CA LEU A 505 1.67 8.97 -0.80
C LEU A 505 1.36 9.00 0.69
N ILE A 506 0.94 7.85 1.21
CA ILE A 506 0.67 7.66 2.63
C ILE A 506 1.77 6.77 3.19
N GLY A 507 2.45 7.24 4.25
CA GLY A 507 3.62 6.55 4.77
C GLY A 507 3.93 6.90 6.22
N THR A 508 4.61 5.97 6.88
CA THR A 508 5.22 6.18 8.20
C THR A 508 6.68 6.56 8.06
N ASN A 509 7.25 7.27 9.03
CA ASN A 509 8.69 7.52 9.09
C ASN A 509 9.41 6.38 9.86
N THR A 510 10.68 6.13 9.54
CA THR A 510 11.57 5.40 10.45
C THR A 510 11.71 6.17 11.76
N VAL A 511 11.55 5.48 12.88
CA VAL A 511 11.85 6.01 14.21
C VAL A 511 12.71 4.97 14.92
N THR A 512 13.88 5.42 15.36
CA THR A 512 14.77 4.76 16.32
C THR A 512 14.62 5.42 17.69
N GLN A 513 15.08 4.77 18.76
CA GLN A 513 14.95 5.29 20.13
C GLN A 513 15.65 6.67 20.30
N ASP A 514 16.72 6.93 19.54
CA ASP A 514 17.39 8.24 19.49
C ASP A 514 16.58 9.32 18.74
N GLU A 515 15.69 8.90 17.84
CA GLU A 515 14.76 9.77 17.09
C GLU A 515 13.45 10.01 17.86
N GLU A 516 13.19 9.27 18.94
CA GLU A 516 11.91 9.19 19.66
C GLU A 516 11.46 10.52 20.31
N ASN A 517 12.24 11.60 20.20
CA ASN A 517 11.89 12.91 20.77
C ASN A 517 12.32 14.12 19.90
N ARG A 518 12.65 13.90 18.62
CA ARG A 518 13.08 14.97 17.69
C ARG A 518 12.44 14.75 16.33
N LEU A 519 12.02 15.82 15.66
CA LEU A 519 11.58 15.73 14.25
C LEU A 519 12.83 15.54 13.37
N PRO A 520 13.05 14.36 12.77
CA PRO A 520 14.20 14.14 11.90
C PRO A 520 14.12 15.04 10.67
N ARG A 521 15.26 15.65 10.31
CA ARG A 521 15.51 16.06 8.93
C ARG A 521 15.92 14.79 8.20
N PHE A 522 15.32 14.52 7.05
CA PHE A 522 15.64 13.36 6.22
C PHE A 522 15.17 11.98 6.77
N PRO A 523 13.94 11.85 7.35
CA PRO A 523 13.44 10.52 7.71
C PRO A 523 13.35 9.63 6.47
N HIS A 524 13.61 8.34 6.65
CA HIS A 524 13.20 7.36 5.65
C HIS A 524 11.69 7.17 5.73
N ILE A 525 11.00 7.32 4.61
CA ILE A 525 9.56 7.11 4.54
C ILE A 525 9.29 5.67 4.12
N LEU A 526 8.34 5.07 4.80
CA LEU A 526 7.89 3.71 4.65
C LEU A 526 6.43 3.75 4.16
N PRO A 527 6.21 3.63 2.83
CA PRO A 527 4.88 3.70 2.25
C PRO A 527 3.97 2.60 2.80
N MET A 528 2.68 2.90 2.95
CA MET A 528 1.70 1.97 3.48
C MET A 528 0.77 1.48 2.37
N ASN A 529 0.38 0.21 2.44
CA ASN A 529 -0.78 -0.28 1.71
C ASN A 529 -2.05 0.17 2.45
N VAL A 530 -2.67 1.25 1.98
CA VAL A 530 -3.79 1.91 2.67
C VAL A 530 -5.04 1.04 2.65
N GLU A 531 -5.29 0.34 1.55
CA GLU A 531 -6.42 -0.56 1.37
C GLU A 531 -6.39 -1.69 2.39
N ASN A 532 -5.27 -2.42 2.45
CA ASN A 532 -5.10 -3.51 3.43
C ASN A 532 -5.20 -2.98 4.85
N THR A 533 -4.54 -1.85 5.14
CA THR A 533 -4.62 -1.20 6.46
C THR A 533 -6.07 -0.87 6.85
N PHE A 534 -6.86 -0.33 5.92
CA PHE A 534 -8.26 0.00 6.16
C PHE A 534 -9.08 -1.23 6.52
N PHE A 535 -8.95 -2.32 5.75
CA PHE A 535 -9.71 -3.54 6.00
C PHE A 535 -9.27 -4.26 7.28
N THR A 536 -7.98 -4.26 7.61
CA THR A 536 -7.49 -4.78 8.90
C THR A 536 -8.16 -4.05 10.07
N LEU A 537 -8.22 -2.71 10.00
CA LEU A 537 -8.85 -1.89 11.03
C LEU A 537 -10.38 -2.05 11.06
N LEU A 538 -11.01 -2.25 9.90
CA LEU A 538 -12.44 -2.52 9.78
C LEU A 538 -12.80 -3.83 10.50
N VAL A 539 -12.08 -4.92 10.22
CA VAL A 539 -12.30 -6.24 10.85
C VAL A 539 -12.13 -6.16 12.36
N GLN A 540 -11.08 -5.49 12.85
CA GLN A 540 -10.89 -5.29 14.30
C GLN A 540 -12.05 -4.52 14.92
N LYS A 541 -12.54 -3.47 14.25
CA LYS A 541 -13.69 -2.69 14.71
C LYS A 541 -14.96 -3.53 14.74
N MET A 542 -15.21 -4.36 13.74
CA MET A 542 -16.35 -5.29 13.73
C MET A 542 -16.26 -6.30 14.88
N SER A 543 -15.08 -6.86 15.13
CA SER A 543 -14.88 -7.76 16.26
C SER A 543 -15.17 -7.08 17.60
N GLN A 544 -14.85 -5.79 17.76
CA GLN A 544 -15.16 -5.05 18.98
C GLN A 544 -16.66 -4.76 19.14
N ILE A 545 -17.37 -4.52 18.05
CA ILE A 545 -18.83 -4.34 18.07
C ILE A 545 -19.49 -5.65 18.49
N ASN A 546 -19.13 -6.77 17.85
CA ASN A 546 -19.68 -8.09 18.17
C ASN A 546 -19.37 -8.59 19.58
N LEU A 547 -18.34 -8.06 20.26
CA LEU A 547 -18.03 -8.40 21.65
C LEU A 547 -18.82 -7.57 22.68
N ARG A 548 -19.50 -6.50 22.24
CA ARG A 548 -20.32 -5.63 23.10
C ARG A 548 -21.78 -6.07 23.18
N ASP A 549 -22.23 -6.79 22.14
CA ASP A 549 -23.53 -7.47 22.08
C ASP A 549 -23.42 -8.88 22.68
#